data_AF-A0A7J2RG90-F1
#
_entry.id   AF-A0A7J2RG90-F1
#
_cell.length_a   1.000
_cell.length_b   1.000
_cell.length_c   1.000
_cell.angle_alpha   90.00
_cell.angle_beta   90.00
_cell.angle_gamma   90.00
#
_symmetry.space_group_name_H-M   'P 1'
#
loop_
_entity.id
_entity.type
_entity.pdbx_description
1 polymer ?
#
loop_
_entity_poly.entity_id
_entity_poly.type
_entity_poly.pdbx_seq_one_letter_code
_entity_poly.pdbx_strand_id
1 'polypeptide(L)' 'MSILIGERFGRLIVLSIEAKAPKENDGHTYYLCRCMCGRTTIVRDTHLTTGHTKSCGCLILKPKKKGVSYVRVKI' A
#
# COMPACT_ATOMS: atom_id res chain seq x y z
N MET A 1 -0.27 -20.50 -4.74
CA MET A 1 0.61 -19.49 -5.39
C MET A 1 1.55 -18.95 -4.33
N SER A 2 2.87 -18.95 -4.59
CA SER A 2 3.86 -18.29 -3.74
C SER A 2 4.13 -16.88 -4.28
N ILE A 3 3.99 -15.85 -3.43
CA ILE A 3 4.30 -14.47 -3.79
C ILE A 3 5.74 -14.16 -3.39
N LEU A 4 6.51 -13.54 -4.28
CA LEU A 4 7.91 -13.18 -4.04
C LEU A 4 8.10 -11.70 -3.70
N ILE A 5 9.15 -11.39 -2.95
CA ILE A 5 9.58 -10.01 -2.74
C ILE A 5 10.05 -9.41 -4.08
N GLY A 6 9.60 -8.19 -4.37
CA GLY A 6 9.83 -7.52 -5.65
C GLY A 6 8.75 -7.81 -6.69
N GLU A 7 7.85 -8.77 -6.44
CA GLU A 7 6.76 -9.08 -7.37
C GLU A 7 5.75 -7.93 -7.46
N ARG A 8 5.18 -7.72 -8.66
CA ARG A 8 4.32 -6.58 -8.96
C ARG A 8 2.86 -7.01 -9.19
N PHE A 9 1.95 -6.43 -8.42
CA PHE A 9 0.51 -6.61 -8.54
C PHE A 9 -0.16 -5.28 -8.85
N GLY A 10 -0.50 -5.04 -10.13
CA GLY A 10 -1.01 -3.75 -10.58
C GLY A 10 -0.01 -2.61 -10.33
N ARG A 11 -0.33 -1.70 -9.41
CA ARG A 11 0.55 -0.57 -8.99
C ARG A 11 1.32 -0.84 -7.70
N LEU A 12 1.24 -2.06 -7.16
CA LEU A 12 1.87 -2.47 -5.91
C LEU A 12 3.09 -3.35 -6.20
N ILE A 13 4.19 -3.10 -5.48
CA ILE A 13 5.41 -3.92 -5.48
C ILE A 13 5.58 -4.49 -4.08
N VAL A 14 5.74 -5.81 -3.95
CA VAL A 14 5.93 -6.48 -2.66
C VAL A 14 7.30 -6.12 -2.09
N LEU A 15 7.34 -5.64 -0.85
CA LEU A 15 8.57 -5.27 -0.14
C LEU A 15 8.97 -6.31 0.91
N SER A 16 8.00 -6.79 1.70
CA SER A 16 8.23 -7.76 2.77
C SER A 16 6.96 -8.55 3.08
N ILE A 17 7.14 -9.69 3.74
CA ILE A 17 6.06 -10.46 4.36
C ILE A 17 5.81 -9.84 5.74
N GLU A 18 4.56 -9.52 6.04
CA GLU A 18 4.10 -9.03 7.34
C GLU A 18 3.32 -10.15 8.03
N ALA A 19 3.79 -10.60 9.19
CA ALA A 19 3.10 -11.60 10.00
C ALA A 19 1.92 -11.03 10.79
N LYS A 20 1.82 -9.70 10.89
CA LYS A 20 0.73 -9.03 11.61
C LYS A 20 -0.42 -8.70 10.66
N ALA A 21 -1.51 -9.43 10.83
CA ALA A 21 -2.81 -9.03 10.31
C ALA A 21 -3.27 -7.73 11.02
N PRO A 22 -3.91 -6.78 10.30
CA PRO A 22 -4.49 -5.57 10.91
C PRO A 22 -5.68 -5.86 11.84
N LYS A 23 -6.26 -7.07 11.76
CA LYS A 23 -7.15 -7.63 12.77
C LYS A 23 -6.56 -8.96 13.24
N GLU A 24 -6.52 -9.15 14.54
CA GLU A 24 -5.96 -10.31 15.23
C GLU A 24 -6.28 -11.66 14.56
N ASN A 25 -5.20 -12.35 14.13
CA ASN A 25 -5.11 -13.75 13.69
C ASN A 25 -6.27 -14.29 12.82
N ASP A 26 -6.34 -13.87 11.56
CA ASP A 26 -7.22 -14.48 10.56
C ASP A 26 -6.59 -15.66 9.80
N GLY A 27 -5.35 -16.05 10.14
CA GLY A 27 -4.63 -17.14 9.50
C GLY A 27 -4.14 -16.83 8.07
N HIS A 28 -4.16 -15.55 7.67
CA HIS A 28 -3.73 -15.14 6.33
C HIS A 28 -2.34 -14.50 6.35
N THR A 29 -1.61 -14.67 5.24
CA THR A 29 -0.32 -14.01 5.05
C THR A 29 -0.54 -12.61 4.51
N TYR A 30 0.09 -11.64 5.15
CA TYR A 30 0.05 -10.26 4.72
C TYR A 30 1.38 -9.85 4.11
N TYR A 31 1.32 -8.92 3.16
CA TYR A 31 2.48 -8.40 2.46
C TYR A 31 2.48 -6.89 2.56
N LEU A 32 3.61 -6.31 2.95
CA LEU A 32 3.85 -4.89 2.82
C LEU A 32 4.18 -4.59 1.36
N CYS A 33 3.38 -3.73 0.74
CA CYS A 33 3.54 -3.37 -0.65
C CYS A 33 3.79 -1.87 -0.80
N ARG A 34 4.72 -1.49 -1.69
CA ARG A 34 4.92 -0.11 -2.13
C ARG A 34 4.04 0.18 -3.34
N CYS A 35 3.21 1.21 -3.24
CA CYS A 35 2.46 1.73 -4.37
C CYS A 35 3.34 2.67 -5.20
N MET A 36 3.12 2.70 -6.52
CA MET A 36 3.80 3.66 -7.43
C MET A 36 3.57 5.14 -7.07
N CYS A 37 2.54 5.47 -6.28
CA CYS A 37 2.35 6.83 -5.77
C CYS A 37 3.25 7.18 -4.57
N GLY A 38 4.15 6.27 -4.18
CA GLY A 38 5.13 6.45 -3.10
C GLY A 38 4.66 6.01 -1.71
N ARG A 39 3.38 5.68 -1.51
CA ARG A 39 2.85 5.18 -0.22
C ARG A 39 2.96 3.67 -0.12
N THR A 40 3.03 3.15 1.09
CA THR A 40 2.95 1.72 1.38
C THR A 40 1.55 1.32 1.82
N THR A 41 1.21 0.04 1.67
CA THR A 41 -0.05 -0.55 2.15
C THR A 41 0.20 -2.02 2.48
N ILE A 42 -0.47 -2.52 3.52
CA ILE A 42 -0.46 -3.94 3.86
C ILE A 42 -1.62 -4.60 3.13
N VAL A 43 -1.35 -5.70 2.42
CA VAL A 43 -2.34 -6.39 1.59
C VAL A 43 -2.27 -7.89 1.84
N ARG A 44 -3.44 -8.52 1.91
CA ARG A 44 -3.58 -9.97 2.03
C ARG A 44 -3.14 -10.68 0.74
N ASP A 45 -2.53 -11.85 0.88
CA ASP A 45 -2.10 -12.74 -0.21
C ASP A 45 -3.17 -12.97 -1.30
N THR A 46 -4.39 -13.30 -0.88
CA THR A 46 -5.52 -13.55 -1.79
C THR A 46 -5.94 -12.28 -2.52
N HIS A 47 -5.83 -11.11 -1.89
CA HIS A 47 -6.22 -9.84 -2.51
C HIS A 47 -5.19 -9.37 -3.56
N LEU A 48 -3.92 -9.73 -3.40
CA LEU A 48 -2.89 -9.49 -4.40
C LEU A 48 -3.11 -10.39 -5.62
N THR A 49 -3.27 -11.69 -5.40
CA THR A 49 -3.38 -12.69 -6.48
C THR A 49 -4.69 -12.60 -7.26
N THR A 50 -5.82 -12.36 -6.59
CA THR A 50 -7.12 -12.13 -7.26
C THR A 50 -7.23 -10.75 -7.90
N GLY A 51 -6.30 -9.84 -7.61
CA GLY A 51 -6.35 -8.47 -8.09
C GLY A 51 -7.43 -7.62 -7.40
N HIS A 52 -7.99 -8.04 -6.27
CA HIS A 52 -8.90 -7.22 -5.47
C HIS A 52 -8.23 -5.91 -5.01
N THR A 53 -6.93 -5.95 -4.71
CA THR A 53 -6.16 -4.75 -4.32
C THR A 53 -5.03 -4.48 -5.32
N LYS A 54 -5.19 -3.42 -6.14
CA LYS A 54 -4.22 -3.02 -7.19
C LYS A 54 -3.46 -1.73 -6.88
N SER A 55 -3.80 -1.04 -5.79
CA SER A 55 -3.18 0.22 -5.35
C SER A 55 -3.41 0.46 -3.86
N CYS A 56 -2.69 1.41 -3.25
CA CYS A 56 -2.93 1.82 -1.85
C CYS A 56 -4.19 2.70 -1.66
N GLY A 57 -5.16 2.65 -2.58
CA GLY A 57 -6.33 3.53 -2.59
C GLY A 57 -6.08 4.92 -3.19
N CYS A 58 -4.86 5.21 -3.68
CA CYS A 58 -4.52 6.49 -4.30
C CYS A 58 -5.34 6.84 -5.55
N LEU A 59 -5.96 5.85 -6.19
CA LEU A 59 -6.81 6.04 -7.37
C LEU A 59 -8.22 6.55 -7.00
N ILE A 60 -8.66 6.30 -5.77
CA ILE A 60 -10.02 6.62 -5.28
C ILE A 60 -9.98 7.81 -4.32
N LEU A 61 -8.87 7.99 -3.61
CA LEU A 61 -8.67 9.13 -2.71
C LEU A 61 -8.66 10.44 -3.51
N LYS A 62 -9.70 11.26 -3.30
CA LYS A 62 -9.63 12.69 -3.61
C LYS A 62 -8.37 13.28 -2.95
N PRO A 63 -7.64 14.19 -3.60
CA PRO A 63 -6.40 14.73 -3.05
C PRO A 63 -6.66 15.28 -1.64
N LYS A 64 -5.98 14.73 -0.63
CA LYS A 64 -5.92 15.38 0.70
C LYS A 64 -5.27 16.74 0.44
N LYS A 65 -6.01 17.84 0.63
CA LYS A 65 -5.43 19.19 0.62
C LYS A 65 -4.28 19.18 1.64
N LYS A 66 -3.04 19.06 1.17
CA LYS A 66 -1.88 19.29 2.03
C LYS A 66 -1.99 20.76 2.43
N GLY A 67 -2.10 21.03 3.73
CA GLY A 67 -1.96 22.38 4.25
C GLY A 67 -0.56 22.86 3.90
N VAL A 68 -0.45 23.62 2.82
CA VAL A 68 0.78 24.33 2.48
C VAL A 68 0.87 25.46 3.49
N SER A 69 1.75 25.30 4.47
CA SER A 69 2.16 26.40 5.34
C SER A 69 2.99 27.36 4.49
N TYR A 70 2.34 28.36 3.90
CA TYR A 70 3.05 29.45 3.23
C TYR A 70 3.93 30.15 4.26
N VAL A 71 5.25 29.95 4.17
CA VAL A 71 6.19 30.71 4.98
C VAL A 71 6.25 32.11 4.38
N ARG A 72 5.69 33.10 5.07
CA ARG A 72 5.82 34.51 4.69
C ARG A 72 7.30 34.88 4.80
N VAL A 73 7.97 35.01 3.65
CA VAL A 73 9.30 35.64 3.59
C VAL A 73 9.10 37.13 3.87
N LYS A 74 9.63 37.61 5.00
CA LYS A 74 9.74 39.05 5.27
C LYS A 74 10.95 39.55 4.49
N ILE A 75 10.71 40.42 3.50
CA ILE A 75 11.75 41.25 2.88
C ILE A 75 12.08 42.43 3.78
#